data_AF-A0A952KIP7-F1
#
_entry.id   AF-A0A952KIP7-F1
#
_cell.length_a   1.000
_cell.length_b   1.000
_cell.length_c   1.000
_cell.angle_alpha   90.00
_cell.angle_beta   90.00
_cell.angle_gamma   90.00
#
_symmetry.space_group_name_H-M   'P 1'
#
loop_
_entity.id
_entity.type
_entity.pdbx_description
1 polymer ?
#
loop_
_entity_poly.entity_id
_entity_poly.type
_entity_poly.pdbx_seq_one_letter_code
_entity_poly.pdbx_strand_id
1 'polypeptide(L)'
;MTVSGRKTEIRSRHGLVAAQHRTAAEAGAAVLARGGNAMDAAVVAALVLSVVEPWLSGVGGGGFLLHADGLSGAVSALDFNVRAPAALDPADYPLAGADTGNWFQWPSVVEDRNLIGGTSICVPGAVAGLAAALERFGSIGWAEALAPAIDHAERGLEIDWYAAFCISIEAAALGRFAPTAALLLEDGEAPKAADGKHRPMPAKARMLRRLAQAGARDFYEGETARDLAADLAEAGSRITAADLAAYRPRWAEPLHGAYRGRDVWAMPGLSGGPSLLQALDLLAPRTGWGERPDARAALAYARAAREAYRRRLTGMGHAGLGQDPGCTSHVSVVDAQGTMVSLTNTLLSRFGSKVVLPRAGILMNNGMMWFDPRPGQPNSMAGGARPLANMCPLILGRDGRPELAI
;
A
#
# COMPACT_ATOMS: atom_id res chain seq x y z
N MET A 1 22.41 -18.26 -21.52
CA MET A 1 21.50 -19.27 -20.93
C MET A 1 20.13 -18.62 -20.83
N THR A 2 19.18 -18.99 -21.69
CA THR A 2 17.85 -18.37 -21.71
C THR A 2 16.99 -19.08 -20.67
N VAL A 3 16.76 -18.45 -19.51
CA VAL A 3 15.84 -18.98 -18.50
C VAL A 3 14.42 -18.74 -19.02
N SER A 4 13.73 -19.78 -19.46
CA SER A 4 12.29 -19.71 -19.77
C SER A 4 11.48 -20.17 -18.56
N GLY A 5 10.75 -19.26 -17.92
CA GLY A 5 9.74 -19.59 -16.92
C GLY A 5 8.35 -19.67 -17.56
N ARG A 6 7.59 -20.72 -17.27
CA ARG A 6 6.16 -20.81 -17.62
C ARG A 6 5.35 -20.78 -16.32
N LYS A 7 4.46 -19.80 -16.17
CA LYS A 7 3.44 -19.80 -15.12
C LYS A 7 2.16 -20.42 -15.68
N THR A 8 1.54 -21.32 -14.93
CA THR A 8 0.28 -21.96 -15.30
C THR A 8 -0.88 -21.13 -14.75
N GLU A 9 -1.92 -20.91 -15.57
CA GLU A 9 -3.17 -20.31 -15.12
C GLU A 9 -3.81 -21.21 -14.06
N ILE A 10 -4.12 -20.65 -12.89
CA ILE A 10 -4.84 -21.36 -11.83
C ILE A 10 -6.34 -21.10 -12.00
N ARG A 11 -7.14 -22.17 -11.90
CA ARG A 11 -8.60 -22.11 -12.01
C ARG A 11 -9.23 -22.72 -10.76
N SER A 12 -10.30 -22.11 -10.28
CA SER A 12 -11.05 -22.56 -9.11
C SER A 12 -12.53 -22.25 -9.27
N ARG A 13 -13.39 -23.11 -8.72
CA ARG A 13 -14.84 -22.86 -8.61
C ARG A 13 -15.23 -22.24 -7.26
N HIS A 14 -14.27 -22.15 -6.33
CA HIS A 14 -14.51 -21.76 -4.93
C HIS A 14 -13.89 -20.40 -4.57
N GLY A 15 -13.19 -19.77 -5.52
CA GLY A 15 -12.49 -18.51 -5.34
C GLY A 15 -10.99 -18.60 -5.59
N LEU A 16 -10.35 -17.45 -5.74
CA LEU A 16 -8.93 -17.28 -6.02
C LEU A 16 -8.39 -16.08 -5.24
N VAL A 17 -7.14 -16.20 -4.78
CA VAL A 17 -6.37 -15.11 -4.17
C VAL A 17 -5.09 -14.94 -4.96
N ALA A 18 -4.85 -13.73 -5.45
CA ALA A 18 -3.59 -13.31 -6.05
C ALA A 18 -2.94 -12.25 -5.16
N ALA A 19 -1.70 -12.50 -4.74
CA ALA A 19 -0.90 -11.58 -3.93
C ALA A 19 0.58 -11.67 -4.34
N GLN A 20 1.38 -10.68 -3.94
CA GLN A 20 2.83 -10.64 -4.22
C GLN A 20 3.59 -11.79 -3.54
N HIS A 21 3.19 -12.16 -2.33
CA HIS A 21 3.83 -13.21 -1.55
C HIS A 21 2.99 -14.48 -1.50
N ARG A 22 3.60 -15.63 -1.78
CA ARG A 22 2.93 -16.94 -1.81
C ARG A 22 2.19 -17.23 -0.49
N THR A 23 2.89 -17.08 0.63
CA THR A 23 2.33 -17.32 1.98
C THR A 23 1.09 -16.46 2.27
N ALA A 24 1.07 -15.21 1.81
CA ALA A 24 -0.10 -14.35 1.98
C ALA A 24 -1.27 -14.81 1.10
N ALA A 25 -1.00 -15.21 -0.14
CA ALA A 25 -2.02 -15.78 -1.02
C ALA A 25 -2.60 -17.09 -0.45
N GLU A 26 -1.75 -17.96 0.09
CA GLU A 26 -2.16 -19.22 0.74
C GLU A 26 -2.97 -18.96 2.02
N ALA A 27 -2.61 -17.95 2.82
CA ALA A 27 -3.37 -17.57 4.01
C ALA A 27 -4.78 -17.06 3.63
N GLY A 28 -4.90 -16.21 2.61
CA GLY A 28 -6.21 -15.79 2.08
C GLY A 28 -7.00 -16.95 1.48
N ALA A 29 -6.35 -17.84 0.73
CA ALA A 29 -7.01 -19.01 0.15
C ALA A 29 -7.52 -19.99 1.23
N ALA A 30 -6.79 -20.13 2.34
CA ALA A 30 -7.24 -20.92 3.48
C ALA A 30 -8.50 -20.35 4.15
N VAL A 31 -8.66 -19.02 4.14
CA VAL A 31 -9.90 -18.37 4.61
C VAL A 31 -11.07 -18.73 3.71
N LEU A 32 -10.91 -18.62 2.38
CA LEU A 32 -11.94 -19.04 1.42
C LEU A 32 -12.29 -20.53 1.57
N ALA A 33 -11.30 -21.39 1.76
CA ALA A 33 -11.50 -22.83 1.95
C ALA A 33 -12.29 -23.17 3.22
N ARG A 34 -12.27 -22.31 4.24
CA ARG A 34 -13.03 -22.45 5.48
C ARG A 34 -14.40 -21.76 5.44
N GLY A 35 -14.79 -21.22 4.28
CA GLY A 35 -16.09 -20.57 4.08
C GLY A 35 -16.11 -19.06 4.34
N GLY A 36 -14.95 -18.43 4.56
CA GLY A 36 -14.85 -16.97 4.57
C GLY A 36 -15.02 -16.39 3.16
N ASN A 37 -15.33 -15.10 3.07
CA ASN A 37 -15.61 -14.42 1.81
C ASN A 37 -14.37 -13.70 1.24
N ALA A 38 -14.54 -13.04 0.08
CA ALA A 38 -13.45 -12.33 -0.59
C ALA A 38 -12.83 -11.21 0.28
N MET A 39 -13.64 -10.52 1.11
CA MET A 39 -13.15 -9.49 2.03
C MET A 39 -12.28 -10.09 3.13
N ASP A 40 -12.74 -11.17 3.76
CA ASP A 40 -11.99 -11.85 4.82
C ASP A 40 -10.61 -12.30 4.31
N ALA A 41 -10.60 -12.95 3.13
CA ALA A 41 -9.38 -13.42 2.50
C ALA A 41 -8.43 -12.28 2.11
N ALA A 42 -8.95 -11.17 1.59
CA ALA A 42 -8.15 -10.00 1.22
C ALA A 42 -7.52 -9.32 2.46
N VAL A 43 -8.29 -9.16 3.53
CA VAL A 43 -7.81 -8.58 4.80
C VAL A 43 -6.74 -9.47 5.43
N VAL A 44 -6.97 -10.79 5.51
CA VAL A 44 -5.99 -11.74 6.05
C VAL A 44 -4.70 -11.73 5.22
N ALA A 45 -4.80 -11.76 3.89
CA ALA A 45 -3.63 -11.69 3.02
C ALA A 45 -2.83 -10.39 3.24
N ALA A 46 -3.50 -9.24 3.35
CA ALA A 46 -2.85 -7.96 3.63
C ALA A 46 -2.16 -7.92 5.01
N LEU A 47 -2.78 -8.49 6.04
CA LEU A 47 -2.19 -8.59 7.37
C LEU A 47 -0.95 -9.50 7.39
N VAL A 48 -1.00 -10.64 6.69
CA VAL A 48 0.15 -11.56 6.56
C VAL A 48 1.28 -10.90 5.77
N LEU A 49 0.99 -10.19 4.67
CA LEU A 49 1.99 -9.40 3.93
C LEU A 49 2.76 -8.44 4.83
N SER A 50 2.09 -7.84 5.82
CA SER A 50 2.74 -6.95 6.80
C SER A 50 3.83 -7.58 7.67
N VAL A 51 3.98 -8.91 7.59
CA VAL A 51 4.95 -9.72 8.33
C VAL A 51 5.93 -10.40 7.39
N VAL A 52 5.44 -11.07 6.34
CA VAL A 52 6.29 -11.86 5.43
C VAL A 52 6.95 -11.02 4.35
N GLU A 53 6.42 -9.83 4.06
CA GLU A 53 6.93 -8.88 3.06
C GLU A 53 6.92 -7.43 3.61
N PRO A 54 7.60 -7.16 4.74
CA PRO A 54 7.44 -5.90 5.45
C PRO A 54 8.07 -4.69 4.71
N TRP A 55 8.74 -4.91 3.58
CA TRP A 55 9.41 -3.87 2.80
C TRP A 55 8.50 -3.18 1.77
N LEU A 56 7.35 -3.74 1.38
CA LEU A 56 6.44 -3.10 0.42
C LEU A 56 5.20 -2.50 1.08
N SER A 57 4.63 -3.20 2.04
CA SER A 57 3.33 -2.89 2.62
C SER A 57 3.26 -3.29 4.09
N GLY A 58 2.21 -2.85 4.78
CA GLY A 58 1.94 -3.25 6.14
C GLY A 58 1.13 -2.26 6.97
N VAL A 59 0.98 -2.60 8.25
CA VAL A 59 0.15 -1.86 9.21
C VAL A 59 0.62 -0.43 9.50
N GLY A 60 1.92 -0.14 9.27
CA GLY A 60 2.49 1.20 9.33
C GLY A 60 2.28 2.03 8.05
N GLY A 61 1.49 1.52 7.10
CA GLY A 61 1.19 2.12 5.81
C GLY A 61 -0.25 2.60 5.64
N GLY A 62 -0.63 2.79 4.39
CA GLY A 62 -2.00 3.15 3.98
C GLY A 62 -2.34 2.48 2.65
N GLY A 63 -3.52 2.79 2.11
CA GLY A 63 -3.95 2.13 0.88
C GLY A 63 -5.34 2.50 0.42
N PHE A 64 -5.76 1.78 -0.62
CA PHE A 64 -7.10 1.85 -1.20
C PHE A 64 -7.66 0.45 -1.40
N LEU A 65 -8.98 0.32 -1.31
CA LEU A 65 -9.68 -0.92 -1.59
C LEU A 65 -10.94 -0.62 -2.42
N LEU A 66 -11.16 -1.43 -3.45
CA LEU A 66 -12.46 -1.58 -4.09
C LEU A 66 -13.06 -2.93 -3.71
N HIS A 67 -14.35 -2.91 -3.37
CA HIS A 67 -15.16 -4.09 -3.17
C HIS A 67 -16.27 -4.10 -4.20
N ALA A 68 -16.50 -5.22 -4.87
CA ALA A 68 -17.64 -5.43 -5.74
C ALA A 68 -18.44 -6.64 -5.26
N ASP A 69 -19.72 -6.44 -5.00
CA ASP A 69 -20.63 -7.51 -4.64
C ASP A 69 -21.00 -8.34 -5.88
N GLY A 70 -20.76 -9.64 -5.83
CA GLY A 70 -21.00 -10.54 -6.96
C GLY A 70 -22.47 -10.74 -7.29
N LEU A 71 -23.36 -10.51 -6.31
CA LEU A 71 -24.80 -10.74 -6.46
C LEU A 71 -25.52 -9.50 -7.01
N SER A 72 -25.33 -8.34 -6.38
CA SER A 72 -25.99 -7.09 -6.78
C SER A 72 -25.22 -6.31 -7.85
N GLY A 73 -23.91 -6.55 -8.01
CA GLY A 73 -23.02 -5.75 -8.86
C GLY A 73 -22.62 -4.41 -8.23
N ALA A 74 -23.04 -4.11 -6.99
CA ALA A 74 -22.69 -2.87 -6.32
C ALA A 74 -21.18 -2.79 -6.03
N VAL A 75 -20.57 -1.64 -6.33
CA VAL A 75 -19.14 -1.39 -6.09
C VAL A 75 -18.96 -0.30 -5.04
N SER A 76 -18.03 -0.50 -4.11
CA SER A 76 -17.70 0.45 -3.04
C SER A 76 -16.21 0.74 -3.00
N ALA A 77 -15.85 1.98 -2.69
CA ALA A 77 -14.47 2.42 -2.54
C ALA A 77 -14.13 2.79 -1.09
N LEU A 78 -12.99 2.31 -0.61
CA LEU A 78 -12.45 2.63 0.72
C LEU A 78 -11.08 3.30 0.58
N ASP A 79 -11.01 4.54 1.05
CA ASP A 79 -9.78 5.30 1.21
C ASP A 79 -9.25 5.23 2.64
N PHE A 80 -8.24 4.39 2.84
CA PHE A 80 -7.47 4.26 4.07
C PHE A 80 -6.02 4.73 3.88
N ASN A 81 -5.81 5.71 3.00
CA ASN A 81 -4.49 6.25 2.74
C ASN A 81 -3.96 7.06 3.93
N VAL A 82 -2.65 7.29 3.94
CA VAL A 82 -1.96 8.02 5.00
C VAL A 82 -2.38 9.49 5.05
N ARG A 83 -2.16 10.13 6.21
CA ARG A 83 -2.49 11.55 6.41
C ARG A 83 -1.32 12.30 7.04
N ALA A 84 -1.03 13.50 6.56
CA ALA A 84 -0.01 14.34 7.19
C ALA A 84 -0.37 14.65 8.66
N PRO A 85 0.63 14.87 9.54
CA PRO A 85 0.39 15.36 10.89
C PRO A 85 -0.42 16.66 10.86
N ALA A 86 -1.30 16.91 11.82
CA ALA A 86 -2.04 18.16 11.90
C ALA A 86 -1.12 19.36 12.14
N ALA A 87 -0.06 19.18 12.95
CA ALA A 87 0.94 20.19 13.27
C ALA A 87 2.14 20.18 12.29
N LEU A 88 1.94 19.73 11.05
CA LEU A 88 2.97 19.80 10.02
C LEU A 88 3.37 21.26 9.76
N ASP A 89 4.67 21.54 9.81
CA ASP A 89 5.24 22.82 9.39
C ASP A 89 5.99 22.62 8.06
N PRO A 90 5.52 23.19 6.93
CA PRO A 90 6.26 23.14 5.67
C PRO A 90 7.69 23.69 5.76
N ALA A 91 7.99 24.57 6.73
CA ALA A 91 9.34 25.08 6.95
C ALA A 91 10.34 24.00 7.42
N ASP A 92 9.85 22.86 7.93
CA ASP A 92 10.70 21.71 8.28
C ASP A 92 11.33 21.03 7.04
N TYR A 93 10.83 21.34 5.84
CA TYR A 93 11.23 20.73 4.55
C TYR A 93 11.82 21.76 3.56
N PRO A 94 12.94 22.43 3.89
CA PRO A 94 13.56 23.38 2.98
C PRO A 94 14.09 22.67 1.72
N LEU A 95 14.02 23.35 0.58
CA LEU A 95 14.51 22.81 -0.69
C LEU A 95 16.05 22.82 -0.74
N ALA A 96 16.66 21.75 -1.24
CA ALA A 96 18.11 21.57 -1.28
C ALA A 96 18.82 22.28 -2.46
N GLY A 97 18.06 22.81 -3.43
CA GLY A 97 18.60 23.39 -4.68
C GLY A 97 18.85 22.36 -5.79
N ALA A 98 18.91 22.85 -7.05
CA ALA A 98 19.02 22.17 -8.36
C ALA A 98 18.47 20.73 -8.50
N ASP A 99 17.37 20.62 -9.27
CA ASP A 99 16.57 19.44 -9.61
C ASP A 99 17.32 18.10 -9.74
N THR A 100 17.35 17.33 -8.65
CA THR A 100 17.48 15.87 -8.71
C THR A 100 16.15 15.24 -8.30
N GLY A 101 15.15 15.39 -9.18
CA GLY A 101 13.78 14.96 -8.91
C GLY A 101 13.65 13.48 -8.50
N ASN A 102 12.83 13.23 -7.49
CA ASN A 102 12.37 11.87 -7.11
C ASN A 102 11.32 11.31 -8.10
N TRP A 103 10.62 10.22 -7.78
CA TRP A 103 9.52 9.65 -8.63
C TRP A 103 8.49 10.66 -9.13
N PHE A 104 8.26 11.72 -8.36
CA PHE A 104 7.31 12.78 -8.65
C PHE A 104 7.99 14.04 -9.21
N GLN A 105 9.32 14.02 -9.38
CA GLN A 105 10.17 15.17 -9.71
C GLN A 105 9.90 16.39 -8.83
N TRP A 106 9.54 16.15 -7.56
CA TRP A 106 9.60 17.20 -6.58
C TRP A 106 11.04 17.70 -6.45
N PRO A 107 11.26 18.99 -6.23
CA PRO A 107 12.58 19.46 -5.82
C PRO A 107 13.01 18.71 -4.56
N SER A 108 14.29 18.34 -4.52
CA SER A 108 14.85 17.63 -3.37
C SER A 108 14.72 18.48 -2.10
N VAL A 109 14.40 17.82 -0.99
CA VAL A 109 14.38 18.44 0.33
C VAL A 109 15.73 18.19 0.99
N VAL A 110 16.24 19.18 1.72
CA VAL A 110 17.50 19.08 2.48
C VAL A 110 17.49 17.80 3.32
N GLU A 111 18.58 17.03 3.25
CA GLU A 111 18.80 15.78 4.01
C GLU A 111 17.76 14.67 3.76
N ASP A 112 16.98 14.75 2.68
CA ASP A 112 15.92 13.79 2.37
C ASP A 112 14.87 13.70 3.49
N ARG A 113 14.61 14.79 4.22
CA ARG A 113 13.70 14.83 5.39
C ARG A 113 12.27 14.35 5.10
N ASN A 114 11.81 14.47 3.85
CA ASN A 114 10.52 13.98 3.40
C ASN A 114 10.54 12.50 2.94
N LEU A 115 11.72 11.88 2.83
CA LEU A 115 11.91 10.52 2.32
C LEU A 115 12.37 9.53 3.41
N ILE A 116 13.26 9.95 4.31
CA ILE A 116 13.95 9.08 5.28
C ILE A 116 13.83 9.64 6.70
N GLY A 117 13.57 8.78 7.68
CA GLY A 117 13.48 9.16 9.10
C GLY A 117 12.06 9.52 9.56
N GLY A 118 11.91 9.85 10.85
CA GLY A 118 10.60 10.04 11.47
C GLY A 118 9.81 11.25 10.95
N THR A 119 10.51 12.27 10.43
CA THR A 119 9.91 13.44 9.77
C THR A 119 9.24 13.09 8.44
N SER A 120 9.58 11.97 7.82
CA SER A 120 8.96 11.52 6.56
C SER A 120 7.61 10.80 6.78
N ILE A 121 7.28 10.44 8.01
CA ILE A 121 6.15 9.57 8.34
C ILE A 121 4.84 10.35 8.34
N CYS A 122 3.81 9.78 7.69
CA CYS A 122 2.42 10.21 7.83
C CYS A 122 1.65 9.23 8.73
N VAL A 123 0.52 9.70 9.27
CA VAL A 123 -0.40 8.89 10.09
C VAL A 123 -0.86 7.67 9.28
N PRO A 124 -0.56 6.44 9.74
CA PRO A 124 -0.88 5.22 9.01
C PRO A 124 -2.38 4.89 9.06
N GLY A 125 -2.91 4.40 7.94
CA GLY A 125 -4.33 4.10 7.77
C GLY A 125 -4.67 2.62 7.66
N ALA A 126 -3.68 1.75 7.45
CA ALA A 126 -3.90 0.34 7.14
C ALA A 126 -4.75 -0.39 8.19
N VAL A 127 -4.46 -0.25 9.49
CA VAL A 127 -5.24 -0.94 10.54
C VAL A 127 -6.70 -0.51 10.54
N ALA A 128 -6.99 0.80 10.49
CA ALA A 128 -8.37 1.27 10.47
C ALA A 128 -9.11 0.90 9.18
N GLY A 129 -8.43 0.94 8.03
CA GLY A 129 -8.99 0.55 6.74
C GLY A 129 -9.38 -0.92 6.69
N LEU A 130 -8.44 -1.81 7.04
CA LEU A 130 -8.67 -3.25 7.03
C LEU A 130 -9.76 -3.65 8.04
N ALA A 131 -9.78 -3.05 9.23
CA ALA A 131 -10.81 -3.30 10.22
C ALA A 131 -12.19 -2.80 9.76
N ALA A 132 -12.28 -1.60 9.17
CA ALA A 132 -13.54 -1.06 8.64
C ALA A 132 -14.08 -1.87 7.45
N ALA A 133 -13.18 -2.42 6.62
CA ALA A 133 -13.57 -3.28 5.51
C ALA A 133 -14.13 -4.62 6.02
N LEU A 134 -13.47 -5.22 7.01
CA LEU A 134 -13.94 -6.45 7.66
C LEU A 134 -15.26 -6.24 8.43
N GLU A 135 -15.42 -5.12 9.12
CA GLU A 135 -16.67 -4.77 9.81
C GLU A 135 -17.85 -4.64 8.83
N ARG A 136 -17.63 -4.05 7.65
CA ARG A 136 -18.70 -3.80 6.68
C ARG A 136 -19.05 -5.00 5.82
N PHE A 137 -18.04 -5.78 5.40
CA PHE A 137 -18.20 -6.82 4.39
C PHE A 137 -17.63 -8.18 4.79
N GLY A 138 -16.92 -8.27 5.91
CA GLY A 138 -16.36 -9.52 6.39
C GLY A 138 -17.39 -10.45 7.01
N SER A 139 -17.02 -11.72 7.11
CA SER A 139 -17.74 -12.76 7.86
C SER A 139 -16.97 -13.29 9.06
N ILE A 140 -15.69 -12.92 9.21
CA ILE A 140 -14.85 -13.29 10.36
C ILE A 140 -14.56 -12.08 11.27
N GLY A 141 -14.22 -12.34 12.52
CA GLY A 141 -13.84 -11.30 13.49
C GLY A 141 -12.41 -10.77 13.30
N TRP A 142 -12.14 -9.57 13.80
CA TRP A 142 -10.81 -8.93 13.73
C TRP A 142 -9.67 -9.79 14.32
N ALA A 143 -9.93 -10.44 15.45
CA ALA A 143 -8.96 -11.33 16.09
C ALA A 143 -8.63 -12.55 15.21
N GLU A 144 -9.65 -13.13 14.56
CA GLU A 144 -9.47 -14.26 13.63
C GLU A 144 -8.69 -13.83 12.39
N ALA A 145 -8.99 -12.64 11.86
CA ALA A 145 -8.24 -12.09 10.72
C ALA A 145 -6.76 -11.84 11.03
N LEU A 146 -6.43 -11.49 12.28
CA LEU A 146 -5.04 -11.28 12.72
C LEU A 146 -4.28 -12.57 13.01
N ALA A 147 -4.97 -13.67 13.35
CA ALA A 147 -4.33 -14.90 13.81
C ALA A 147 -3.23 -15.42 12.86
N PRO A 148 -3.42 -15.51 11.53
CA PRO A 148 -2.35 -15.95 10.64
C PRO A 148 -1.12 -15.03 10.67
N ALA A 149 -1.32 -13.71 10.74
CA ALA A 149 -0.22 -12.76 10.82
C ALA A 149 0.53 -12.86 12.16
N ILE A 150 -0.18 -13.13 13.26
CA ILE A 150 0.42 -13.41 14.57
C ILE A 150 1.31 -14.66 14.48
N ASP A 151 0.80 -15.77 13.94
CA ASP A 151 1.55 -17.02 13.81
C ASP A 151 2.83 -16.85 12.96
N HIS A 152 2.77 -16.02 11.91
CA HIS A 152 3.95 -15.69 11.13
C HIS A 152 4.92 -14.79 11.89
N ALA A 153 4.44 -13.79 12.64
CA ALA A 153 5.30 -12.88 13.40
C ALA A 153 6.01 -13.60 14.57
N GLU A 154 5.37 -14.60 15.16
CA GLU A 154 5.94 -15.46 16.20
C GLU A 154 7.08 -16.34 15.67
N ARG A 155 6.94 -16.87 14.46
CA ARG A 155 8.02 -17.60 13.76
C ARG A 155 9.16 -16.66 13.36
N GLY A 156 8.83 -15.43 12.99
CA GLY A 156 9.78 -14.41 12.54
C GLY A 156 9.78 -14.21 11.02
N LEU A 157 10.56 -13.24 10.56
CA LEU A 157 10.74 -12.94 9.13
C LEU A 157 11.67 -13.99 8.52
N GLU A 158 11.16 -14.79 7.59
CA GLU A 158 11.98 -15.71 6.81
C GLU A 158 12.95 -14.93 5.90
N ILE A 159 14.24 -15.29 5.94
CA ILE A 159 15.30 -14.68 5.12
C ILE A 159 15.63 -15.62 3.97
N ASP A 160 14.72 -15.66 2.99
CA ASP A 160 14.96 -16.30 1.70
C ASP A 160 15.84 -15.42 0.79
N TRP A 161 16.07 -15.88 -0.44
CA TRP A 161 16.90 -15.14 -1.40
C TRP A 161 16.33 -13.75 -1.73
N TYR A 162 15.00 -13.61 -1.77
CA TYR A 162 14.34 -12.38 -2.19
C TYR A 162 14.28 -11.36 -1.05
N ALA A 163 14.03 -11.81 0.18
CA ALA A 163 14.14 -11.00 1.38
C ALA A 163 15.58 -10.47 1.56
N ALA A 164 16.58 -11.35 1.45
CA ALA A 164 17.99 -10.95 1.52
C ALA A 164 18.36 -9.94 0.43
N PHE A 165 17.87 -10.14 -0.80
CA PHE A 165 18.05 -9.19 -1.90
C PHE A 165 17.37 -7.84 -1.62
N CYS A 166 16.13 -7.84 -1.13
CA CYS A 166 15.43 -6.61 -0.80
C CYS A 166 16.15 -5.83 0.31
N ILE A 167 16.62 -6.52 1.35
CA ILE A 167 17.39 -5.91 2.45
C ILE A 167 18.74 -5.39 1.93
N SER A 168 19.43 -6.12 1.05
CA SER A 168 20.75 -5.71 0.56
C SER A 168 20.73 -4.46 -0.29
N ILE A 169 19.66 -4.22 -1.06
CA ILE A 169 19.49 -2.96 -1.81
C ILE A 169 19.50 -1.75 -0.88
N GLU A 170 19.01 -1.90 0.35
CA GLU A 170 18.73 -0.79 1.26
C GLU A 170 19.62 -0.82 2.51
N ALA A 171 20.57 -1.75 2.61
CA ALA A 171 21.31 -2.05 3.84
C ALA A 171 21.96 -0.80 4.47
N ALA A 172 22.59 0.04 3.65
CA ALA A 172 23.19 1.30 4.11
C ALA A 172 22.16 2.26 4.73
N ALA A 173 20.96 2.38 4.13
CA ALA A 173 19.91 3.24 4.64
C ALA A 173 19.24 2.65 5.90
N LEU A 174 19.05 1.33 5.93
CA LEU A 174 18.51 0.60 7.09
C LEU A 174 19.46 0.67 8.30
N GLY A 175 20.77 0.64 8.06
CA GLY A 175 21.81 0.73 9.08
C GLY A 175 21.86 2.07 9.82
N ARG A 176 21.23 3.13 9.29
CA ARG A 176 21.14 4.46 9.91
C ARG A 176 20.29 4.47 11.19
N PHE A 177 19.42 3.47 11.37
CA PHE A 177 18.48 3.42 12.48
C PHE A 177 18.69 2.14 13.29
N ALA A 178 19.16 2.27 14.53
CA ALA A 178 19.50 1.12 15.37
C ALA A 178 18.35 0.09 15.54
N PRO A 179 17.07 0.49 15.77
CA PRO A 179 15.95 -0.46 15.80
C PRO A 179 15.76 -1.22 14.48
N THR A 180 15.93 -0.55 13.35
CA THR A 180 15.80 -1.14 12.01
C THR A 180 16.94 -2.11 11.73
N ALA A 181 18.18 -1.71 12.02
CA ALA A 181 19.35 -2.55 11.88
C ALA A 181 19.24 -3.82 12.72
N ALA A 182 18.78 -3.72 13.98
CA ALA A 182 18.58 -4.88 14.85
C ALA A 182 17.56 -5.88 14.29
N LEU A 183 16.49 -5.38 13.66
CA LEU A 183 15.43 -6.21 13.08
C LEU A 183 15.90 -6.90 11.78
N LEU A 184 16.56 -6.16 10.88
CA LEU A 184 16.75 -6.57 9.49
C LEU A 184 18.20 -6.92 9.11
N LEU A 185 19.21 -6.40 9.81
CA LEU A 185 20.62 -6.59 9.49
C LEU A 185 21.29 -7.61 10.42
N GLU A 186 22.38 -8.20 9.94
CA GLU A 186 23.22 -9.16 10.66
C GLU A 186 24.62 -8.56 10.75
N ASP A 187 25.04 -8.21 11.98
CA ASP A 187 26.34 -7.55 12.23
C ASP A 187 26.57 -6.28 11.39
N GLY A 188 25.50 -5.52 11.13
CA GLY A 188 25.53 -4.29 10.32
C GLY A 188 25.43 -4.50 8.81
N GLU A 189 25.40 -5.76 8.35
CA GLU A 189 25.35 -6.14 6.94
C GLU A 189 23.99 -6.76 6.58
N ALA A 190 23.70 -6.86 5.28
CA ALA A 190 22.52 -7.60 4.83
C ALA A 190 22.64 -9.09 5.21
N PRO A 191 21.57 -9.72 5.72
CA PRO A 191 21.62 -11.10 6.15
C PRO A 191 21.79 -12.01 4.93
N LYS A 192 22.56 -13.08 5.10
CA LYS A 192 22.65 -14.12 4.05
C LYS A 192 21.38 -14.96 4.04
N ALA A 193 20.84 -15.15 2.84
CA ALA A 193 19.72 -16.05 2.60
C ALA A 193 20.06 -17.48 2.99
N ALA A 194 19.14 -18.15 3.68
CA ALA A 194 19.23 -19.57 3.96
C ALA A 194 17.83 -20.13 4.23
N ASP A 195 17.54 -21.30 3.65
CA ASP A 195 16.24 -21.96 3.80
C ASP A 195 15.91 -22.15 5.29
N GLY A 196 14.72 -21.71 5.71
CA GLY A 196 14.27 -21.81 7.09
C GLY A 196 14.97 -20.88 8.08
N LYS A 197 15.85 -19.97 7.64
CA LYS A 197 16.42 -18.93 8.50
C LYS A 197 15.37 -17.86 8.77
N HIS A 198 15.08 -17.61 10.04
CA HIS A 198 14.12 -16.60 10.46
C HIS A 198 14.79 -15.55 11.36
N ARG A 199 14.44 -14.27 11.18
CA ARG A 199 14.77 -13.20 12.12
C ARG A 199 13.58 -12.94 13.06
N PRO A 200 13.79 -12.95 14.40
CA PRO A 200 12.69 -12.77 15.35
C PRO A 200 11.94 -11.44 15.19
N MET A 201 10.61 -11.48 15.30
CA MET A 201 9.76 -10.27 15.30
C MET A 201 8.89 -10.15 16.58
N PRO A 202 9.47 -10.25 17.79
CA PRO A 202 8.69 -10.37 19.02
C PRO A 202 7.84 -9.14 19.33
N ALA A 203 8.30 -7.93 19.01
CA ALA A 203 7.53 -6.70 19.19
C ALA A 203 6.30 -6.67 18.27
N LYS A 204 6.47 -7.04 16.99
CA LYS A 204 5.37 -7.16 16.03
C LYS A 204 4.34 -8.19 16.50
N ALA A 205 4.78 -9.37 16.92
CA ALA A 205 3.89 -10.42 17.42
C ALA A 205 3.08 -9.95 18.65
N ARG A 206 3.72 -9.30 19.63
CA ARG A 206 3.04 -8.71 20.79
C ARG A 206 2.00 -7.66 20.38
N MET A 207 2.36 -6.75 19.49
CA MET A 207 1.45 -5.70 19.01
C MET A 207 0.25 -6.32 18.27
N LEU A 208 0.46 -7.29 17.38
CA LEU A 208 -0.66 -7.94 16.69
C LEU A 208 -1.59 -8.70 17.66
N ARG A 209 -1.04 -9.40 18.67
CA ARG A 209 -1.85 -10.04 19.74
C ARG A 209 -2.64 -9.00 20.54
N ARG A 210 -2.04 -7.86 20.85
CA ARG A 210 -2.71 -6.74 21.52
C ARG A 210 -3.89 -6.25 20.70
N LEU A 211 -3.72 -6.03 19.40
CA LEU A 211 -4.81 -5.63 18.50
C LEU A 211 -5.91 -6.69 18.38
N ALA A 212 -5.56 -7.98 18.44
CA ALA A 212 -6.55 -9.06 18.44
C ALA A 212 -7.39 -9.05 19.73
N GLN A 213 -6.80 -8.71 20.88
CA GLN A 213 -7.49 -8.69 22.18
C GLN A 213 -8.26 -7.39 22.44
N ALA A 214 -7.64 -6.25 22.17
CA ALA A 214 -8.18 -4.91 22.47
C ALA A 214 -8.95 -4.28 21.30
N GLY A 215 -8.91 -4.90 20.13
CA GLY A 215 -9.54 -4.40 18.91
C GLY A 215 -8.66 -3.42 18.13
N ALA A 216 -9.06 -3.16 16.88
CA ALA A 216 -8.28 -2.33 15.94
C ALA A 216 -8.05 -0.88 16.42
N ARG A 217 -8.97 -0.32 17.23
CA ARG A 217 -8.83 1.05 17.77
C ARG A 217 -7.70 1.18 18.79
N ASP A 218 -7.20 0.10 19.39
CA ASP A 218 -6.05 0.18 20.31
C ASP A 218 -4.80 0.76 19.60
N PHE A 219 -4.67 0.54 18.29
CA PHE A 219 -3.64 1.14 17.44
C PHE A 219 -3.69 2.69 17.38
N TYR A 220 -4.86 3.27 17.62
CA TYR A 220 -5.10 4.72 17.46
C TYR A 220 -5.43 5.44 18.77
N GLU A 221 -5.97 4.74 19.76
CA GLU A 221 -6.46 5.32 21.02
C GLU A 221 -5.98 4.55 22.28
N GLY A 222 -5.39 3.37 22.12
CA GLY A 222 -5.06 2.46 23.21
C GLY A 222 -3.58 2.41 23.60
N GLU A 223 -3.15 1.26 24.09
CA GLU A 223 -1.77 1.05 24.52
C GLU A 223 -0.80 1.09 23.34
N THR A 224 -1.15 0.44 22.24
CA THR A 224 -0.37 0.50 21.00
C THR A 224 -0.24 1.95 20.53
N ALA A 225 -1.30 2.76 20.59
CA ALA A 225 -1.25 4.18 20.22
C ALA A 225 -0.27 4.99 21.07
N ARG A 226 -0.19 4.72 22.38
CA ARG A 226 0.79 5.37 23.27
C ARG A 226 2.22 4.98 22.93
N ASP A 227 2.46 3.70 22.66
CA ASP A 227 3.77 3.20 22.23
C ASP A 227 4.20 3.84 20.91
N LEU A 228 3.28 3.92 19.94
CA LEU A 228 3.53 4.56 18.65
C LEU A 228 3.84 6.05 18.82
N ALA A 229 3.06 6.78 19.61
CA ALA A 229 3.30 8.20 19.84
C ALA A 229 4.67 8.46 20.51
N ALA A 230 5.09 7.60 21.44
CA ALA A 230 6.40 7.69 22.07
C ALA A 230 7.54 7.42 21.08
N ASP A 231 7.48 6.32 20.32
CA ASP A 231 8.48 5.98 19.30
C ASP A 231 8.56 7.06 18.21
N LEU A 232 7.41 7.61 17.79
CA LEU A 232 7.34 8.67 16.77
C LEU A 232 7.97 9.98 17.25
N ALA A 233 7.74 10.37 18.51
CA ALA A 233 8.37 11.54 19.11
C ALA A 233 9.89 11.36 19.21
N GLU A 234 10.36 10.20 19.66
CA GLU A 234 11.79 9.85 19.71
C GLU A 234 12.45 9.85 18.32
N ALA A 235 11.69 9.48 17.27
CA ALA A 235 12.13 9.53 15.88
C ALA A 235 12.05 10.93 15.24
N GLY A 236 11.64 11.97 15.98
CA GLY A 236 11.52 13.35 15.49
C GLY A 236 10.29 13.61 14.61
N SER A 237 9.28 12.75 14.66
CA SER A 237 8.02 12.95 13.94
C SER A 237 7.15 14.04 14.58
N ARG A 238 6.37 14.74 13.76
CA ARG A 238 5.34 15.69 14.21
C ARG A 238 4.00 15.01 14.54
N ILE A 239 3.87 13.70 14.33
CA ILE A 239 2.65 12.95 14.64
C ILE A 239 2.45 12.89 16.15
N THR A 240 1.26 13.28 16.60
CA THR A 240 0.85 13.22 18.00
C THR A 240 -0.15 12.09 18.26
N ALA A 241 -0.39 11.79 19.54
CA ALA A 241 -1.49 10.89 19.93
C ALA A 241 -2.87 11.40 19.43
N ALA A 242 -3.05 12.72 19.35
CA ALA A 242 -4.29 13.31 18.82
C ALA A 242 -4.44 13.04 17.31
N ASP A 243 -3.35 13.06 16.55
CA ASP A 243 -3.36 12.69 15.12
C ASP A 243 -3.76 11.24 14.91
N LEU A 244 -3.21 10.32 15.72
CA LEU A 244 -3.58 8.91 15.72
C LEU A 244 -5.07 8.75 16.06
N ALA A 245 -5.53 9.35 17.16
CA ALA A 245 -6.91 9.24 17.61
C ALA A 245 -7.90 9.79 16.59
N ALA A 246 -7.57 10.88 15.89
CA ALA A 246 -8.43 11.52 14.89
C ALA A 246 -8.52 10.74 13.56
N TYR A 247 -7.61 9.79 13.29
CA TYR A 247 -7.59 9.09 12.01
C TYR A 247 -8.86 8.24 11.80
N ARG A 248 -9.50 8.41 10.64
CA ARG A 248 -10.59 7.57 10.14
C ARG A 248 -10.41 7.30 8.63
N PRO A 249 -10.63 6.06 8.16
CA PRO A 249 -10.73 5.77 6.74
C PRO A 249 -12.03 6.36 6.19
N ARG A 250 -12.13 6.51 4.87
CA ARG A 250 -13.29 7.13 4.20
C ARG A 250 -13.88 6.20 3.17
N TRP A 251 -15.16 5.90 3.31
CA TRP A 251 -15.94 5.31 2.24
C TRP A 251 -16.30 6.38 1.21
N ALA A 252 -16.26 6.01 -0.06
CA ALA A 252 -16.63 6.87 -1.16
C ALA A 252 -17.34 6.07 -2.25
N GLU A 253 -18.10 6.77 -3.09
CA GLU A 253 -18.59 6.23 -4.34
C GLU A 253 -17.41 6.04 -5.30
N PRO A 254 -17.25 4.86 -5.93
CA PRO A 254 -16.20 4.65 -6.92
C PRO A 254 -16.44 5.51 -8.15
N LEU A 255 -15.36 5.86 -8.86
CA LEU A 255 -15.51 6.36 -10.22
C LEU A 255 -15.96 5.21 -11.11
N HIS A 256 -16.79 5.53 -12.10
CA HIS A 256 -17.25 4.59 -13.12
C HIS A 256 -16.97 5.20 -14.50
N GLY A 257 -16.29 4.43 -15.34
CA GLY A 257 -16.09 4.73 -16.75
C GLY A 257 -16.35 3.50 -17.61
N ALA A 258 -16.33 3.66 -18.93
CA ALA A 258 -16.52 2.58 -19.87
C ALA A 258 -15.35 2.50 -20.86
N TYR A 259 -14.85 1.30 -21.12
CA TYR A 259 -13.80 1.09 -22.09
C TYR A 259 -14.04 -0.19 -22.90
N ARG A 260 -14.37 -0.01 -24.19
CA ARG A 260 -14.58 -1.10 -25.16
C ARG A 260 -15.56 -2.18 -24.69
N GLY A 261 -16.74 -1.75 -24.24
CA GLY A 261 -17.81 -2.63 -23.79
C GLY A 261 -17.58 -3.26 -22.41
N ARG A 262 -16.66 -2.70 -21.62
CA ARG A 262 -16.49 -3.03 -20.21
C ARG A 262 -16.70 -1.81 -19.34
N ASP A 263 -17.34 -2.04 -18.20
CA ASP A 263 -17.37 -1.12 -17.09
C ASP A 263 -16.00 -1.15 -16.39
N VAL A 264 -15.53 0.03 -15.98
CA VAL A 264 -14.28 0.21 -15.23
C VAL A 264 -14.58 1.04 -14.00
N TRP A 265 -14.52 0.41 -12.84
CA TRP A 265 -14.60 1.09 -11.55
C TRP A 265 -13.21 1.34 -11.00
N ALA A 266 -12.99 2.57 -10.54
CA ALA A 266 -11.70 3.02 -10.03
C ALA A 266 -11.87 3.85 -8.76
N MET A 267 -10.81 3.96 -7.97
CA MET A 267 -10.81 4.85 -6.81
C MET A 267 -11.01 6.31 -7.21
N PRO A 268 -11.82 7.09 -6.47
CA PRO A 268 -11.95 8.52 -6.69
C PRO A 268 -10.80 9.31 -6.03
N GLY A 269 -10.90 10.64 -6.08
CA GLY A 269 -10.07 11.55 -5.30
C GLY A 269 -8.59 11.54 -5.70
N LEU A 270 -7.70 11.65 -4.70
CA LEU A 270 -6.25 11.76 -4.86
C LEU A 270 -5.58 10.39 -5.11
N SER A 271 -6.17 9.57 -5.98
CA SER A 271 -5.69 8.24 -6.36
C SER A 271 -5.27 8.19 -7.84
N GLY A 272 -4.85 7.04 -8.34
CA GLY A 272 -4.56 6.82 -9.76
C GLY A 272 -5.81 6.72 -10.66
N GLY A 273 -7.00 6.50 -10.07
CA GLY A 273 -8.24 6.24 -10.80
C GLY A 273 -8.65 7.33 -11.80
N PRO A 274 -8.71 8.63 -11.41
CA PRO A 274 -9.04 9.71 -12.36
C PRO A 274 -8.12 9.77 -13.57
N SER A 275 -6.82 9.54 -13.36
CA SER A 275 -5.82 9.58 -14.43
C SER A 275 -5.94 8.38 -15.36
N LEU A 276 -6.26 7.20 -14.82
CA LEU A 276 -6.52 6.02 -15.65
C LEU A 276 -7.75 6.21 -16.52
N LEU A 277 -8.89 6.59 -15.95
CA LEU A 277 -10.14 6.74 -16.72
C LEU A 277 -9.97 7.77 -17.85
N GLN A 278 -9.27 8.86 -17.58
CA GLN A 278 -8.91 9.83 -18.62
C GLN A 278 -8.02 9.25 -19.72
N ALA A 279 -7.02 8.42 -19.36
CA ALA A 279 -6.19 7.74 -20.36
C ALA A 279 -7.04 6.77 -21.21
N LEU A 280 -7.98 6.05 -20.60
CA LEU A 280 -8.91 5.17 -21.30
C LEU A 280 -9.83 5.94 -22.26
N ASP A 281 -10.37 7.10 -21.85
CA ASP A 281 -11.16 7.97 -22.72
C ASP A 281 -10.37 8.43 -23.95
N LEU A 282 -9.10 8.81 -23.76
CA LEU A 282 -8.21 9.19 -24.86
C LEU A 282 -7.90 8.01 -25.80
N LEU A 283 -7.94 6.78 -25.30
CA LEU A 283 -7.69 5.55 -26.07
C LEU A 283 -8.96 4.98 -26.72
N ALA A 284 -10.15 5.29 -26.19
CA ALA A 284 -11.41 4.71 -26.61
C ALA A 284 -11.71 4.83 -28.12
N PRO A 285 -11.45 5.99 -28.78
CA PRO A 285 -11.70 6.12 -30.22
C PRO A 285 -10.78 5.28 -31.10
N ARG A 286 -9.68 4.74 -30.55
CA ARG A 286 -8.68 3.99 -31.32
C ARG A 286 -9.03 2.49 -31.32
N THR A 287 -9.23 1.94 -32.50
CA THR A 287 -9.59 0.53 -32.73
C THR A 287 -8.54 -0.19 -33.61
N GLY A 288 -8.69 -1.52 -33.78
CA GLY A 288 -7.89 -2.28 -34.74
C GLY A 288 -6.47 -2.63 -34.30
N TRP A 289 -6.22 -2.80 -33.00
CA TRP A 289 -4.87 -3.02 -32.45
C TRP A 289 -4.25 -4.40 -32.70
N GLY A 290 -4.94 -5.31 -33.39
CA GLY A 290 -4.50 -6.71 -33.50
C GLY A 290 -4.37 -7.40 -32.12
N GLU A 291 -3.78 -8.60 -32.10
CA GLU A 291 -3.50 -9.32 -30.85
C GLU A 291 -2.30 -8.76 -30.07
N ARG A 292 -1.39 -8.06 -30.75
CA ARG A 292 -0.17 -7.50 -30.14
C ARG A 292 -0.07 -6.01 -30.44
N PRO A 293 0.27 -5.17 -29.43
CA PRO A 293 0.50 -3.75 -29.66
C PRO A 293 1.61 -3.53 -30.69
N ASP A 294 1.28 -2.88 -31.80
CA ASP A 294 2.25 -2.41 -32.79
C ASP A 294 2.83 -1.04 -32.39
N ALA A 295 3.68 -0.47 -33.24
CA ALA A 295 4.27 0.86 -32.99
C ALA A 295 3.21 1.97 -32.86
N ARG A 296 2.09 1.85 -33.60
CA ARG A 296 0.97 2.81 -33.50
C ARG A 296 0.29 2.69 -32.14
N ALA A 297 0.18 1.48 -31.59
CA ALA A 297 -0.39 1.19 -30.27
C ALA A 297 0.48 1.77 -29.18
N ALA A 298 1.78 1.48 -29.24
CA ALA A 298 2.75 2.02 -28.31
C ALA A 298 2.69 3.56 -28.28
N LEU A 299 2.67 4.21 -29.45
CA LEU A 299 2.59 5.67 -29.54
C LEU A 299 1.27 6.24 -29.00
N ALA A 300 0.15 5.56 -29.22
CA ALA A 300 -1.14 5.96 -28.66
C ALA A 300 -1.16 5.85 -27.13
N TYR A 301 -0.67 4.73 -26.57
CA TYR A 301 -0.54 4.56 -25.13
C TYR A 301 0.37 5.62 -24.52
N ALA A 302 1.53 5.89 -25.12
CA ALA A 302 2.45 6.92 -24.65
C ALA A 302 1.80 8.32 -24.65
N ARG A 303 1.06 8.68 -25.72
CA ARG A 303 0.37 9.98 -25.81
C ARG A 303 -0.77 10.09 -24.79
N ALA A 304 -1.58 9.04 -24.62
CA ALA A 304 -2.67 9.02 -23.66
C ALA A 304 -2.15 9.12 -22.22
N ALA A 305 -1.13 8.32 -21.87
CA ALA A 305 -0.47 8.39 -20.57
C ALA A 305 0.11 9.79 -20.33
N ARG A 306 0.84 10.36 -21.29
CA ARG A 306 1.43 11.70 -21.16
C ARG A 306 0.39 12.79 -20.93
N GLU A 307 -0.72 12.78 -21.66
CA GLU A 307 -1.78 13.78 -21.49
C GLU A 307 -2.53 13.59 -20.16
N ALA A 308 -2.81 12.34 -19.76
CA ALA A 308 -3.42 12.04 -18.47
C ALA A 308 -2.52 12.49 -17.30
N TYR A 309 -1.21 12.22 -17.39
CA TYR A 309 -0.24 12.68 -16.41
C TYR A 309 -0.08 14.20 -16.44
N ARG A 310 -0.12 14.86 -17.60
CA ARG A 310 -0.08 16.33 -17.66
C ARG A 310 -1.21 16.93 -16.81
N ARG A 311 -2.44 16.43 -16.96
CA ARG A 311 -3.61 16.91 -16.21
C ARG A 311 -3.59 16.50 -14.75
N ARG A 312 -3.20 15.26 -14.45
CA ARG A 312 -2.92 14.79 -13.08
C ARG A 312 -1.95 15.74 -12.40
N LEU A 313 -0.88 16.11 -13.10
CA LEU A 313 0.17 16.84 -12.45
C LEU A 313 -0.18 18.34 -12.31
N THR A 314 -0.77 18.95 -13.33
CA THR A 314 -1.19 20.36 -13.24
C THR A 314 -2.42 20.58 -12.36
N GLY A 315 -3.34 19.59 -12.29
CA GLY A 315 -4.64 19.71 -11.63
C GLY A 315 -4.81 18.86 -10.38
N MET A 316 -3.91 17.91 -10.12
CA MET A 316 -3.93 17.01 -8.95
C MET A 316 -2.56 16.88 -8.24
N GLY A 317 -1.55 17.73 -8.56
CA GLY A 317 -0.25 17.80 -7.89
C GLY A 317 0.95 17.63 -8.84
N HIS A 318 1.89 18.57 -8.90
CA HIS A 318 2.82 18.89 -10.02
C HIS A 318 3.85 17.82 -10.49
N ALA A 319 4.43 18.07 -11.68
CA ALA A 319 5.15 17.18 -12.62
C ALA A 319 6.43 16.50 -12.08
N GLY A 320 6.66 15.18 -12.28
CA GLY A 320 7.25 14.51 -13.46
C GLY A 320 8.10 13.26 -13.05
N LEU A 321 8.81 12.56 -13.95
CA LEU A 321 9.38 11.18 -13.79
C LEU A 321 10.83 11.06 -13.25
N GLY A 322 11.06 10.27 -12.19
CA GLY A 322 12.38 9.87 -11.67
C GLY A 322 12.43 8.39 -11.22
N GLN A 323 13.62 7.83 -10.99
CA GLN A 323 13.82 6.41 -10.61
C GLN A 323 14.29 6.26 -9.14
N ASP A 324 13.37 6.23 -8.17
CA ASP A 324 13.61 5.41 -6.97
C ASP A 324 13.01 4.01 -7.23
N PRO A 325 13.13 3.01 -6.35
CA PRO A 325 12.30 1.81 -6.44
C PRO A 325 10.96 2.01 -5.69
N GLY A 326 9.87 2.24 -6.42
CA GLY A 326 8.50 2.26 -5.88
C GLY A 326 8.11 0.88 -5.35
N CYS A 327 7.29 0.84 -4.28
CA CYS A 327 7.01 -0.39 -3.54
C CYS A 327 5.56 -0.44 -3.07
N THR A 328 4.82 -1.47 -3.45
CA THR A 328 3.38 -1.61 -3.14
C THR A 328 3.00 -3.08 -3.29
N SER A 329 2.19 -3.60 -2.38
CA SER A 329 1.59 -4.93 -2.52
C SER A 329 0.13 -4.77 -2.94
N HIS A 330 -0.27 -5.51 -3.96
CA HIS A 330 -1.66 -5.58 -4.41
C HIS A 330 -2.19 -6.99 -4.14
N VAL A 331 -3.42 -7.06 -3.65
CA VAL A 331 -4.16 -8.29 -3.41
C VAL A 331 -5.47 -8.23 -4.19
N SER A 332 -5.65 -9.19 -5.09
CA SER A 332 -6.90 -9.38 -5.83
C SER A 332 -7.54 -10.68 -5.37
N VAL A 333 -8.81 -10.62 -4.98
CA VAL A 333 -9.56 -11.79 -4.49
C VAL A 333 -10.89 -11.87 -5.21
N VAL A 334 -11.30 -13.09 -5.54
CA VAL A 334 -12.67 -13.43 -5.93
C VAL A 334 -13.13 -14.64 -5.12
N ASP A 335 -14.36 -14.63 -4.60
CA ASP A 335 -14.97 -15.79 -3.92
C ASP A 335 -15.97 -16.54 -4.82
N ALA A 336 -16.57 -17.60 -4.28
CA ALA A 336 -17.50 -18.46 -5.02
C ALA A 336 -18.81 -17.74 -5.41
N GLN A 337 -19.16 -16.65 -4.72
CA GLN A 337 -20.34 -15.83 -4.97
C GLN A 337 -20.08 -14.74 -6.01
N GLY A 338 -18.83 -14.61 -6.46
CA GLY A 338 -18.41 -13.57 -7.41
C GLY A 338 -18.11 -12.24 -6.73
N THR A 339 -18.07 -12.19 -5.39
CA THR A 339 -17.59 -11.01 -4.68
C THR A 339 -16.13 -10.82 -5.02
N MET A 340 -15.73 -9.59 -5.31
CA MET A 340 -14.36 -9.26 -5.68
C MET A 340 -13.80 -8.17 -4.79
N VAL A 341 -12.52 -8.31 -4.45
CA VAL A 341 -11.76 -7.29 -3.74
C VAL A 341 -10.49 -6.99 -4.51
N SER A 342 -10.28 -5.71 -4.79
CA SER A 342 -9.03 -5.16 -5.32
C SER A 342 -8.44 -4.24 -4.25
N LEU A 343 -7.41 -4.72 -3.55
CA LEU A 343 -6.79 -4.05 -2.41
C LEU A 343 -5.35 -3.69 -2.74
N THR A 344 -4.99 -2.43 -2.56
CA THR A 344 -3.63 -1.94 -2.67
C THR A 344 -3.17 -1.36 -1.34
N ASN A 345 -2.09 -1.90 -0.75
CA ASN A 345 -1.50 -1.41 0.50
C ASN A 345 0.00 -1.15 0.30
N THR A 346 0.52 -0.08 0.92
CA THR A 346 1.87 0.40 0.67
C THR A 346 2.49 1.12 1.86
N LEU A 347 3.82 1.01 1.97
CA LEU A 347 4.70 1.90 2.75
C LEU A 347 5.27 3.06 1.89
N LEU A 348 4.80 3.17 0.65
CA LEU A 348 5.19 4.06 -0.45
C LEU A 348 6.53 3.68 -1.11
N SER A 349 7.62 3.79 -0.36
CA SER A 349 8.95 3.34 -0.78
C SER A 349 9.30 1.98 -0.18
N ARG A 350 10.35 1.33 -0.72
CA ARG A 350 10.89 0.11 -0.10
C ARG A 350 11.28 0.41 1.34
N PHE A 351 10.76 -0.34 2.32
CA PHE A 351 10.94 -0.07 3.76
C PHE A 351 10.45 1.33 4.21
N GLY A 352 9.65 2.03 3.42
CA GLY A 352 9.12 3.37 3.71
C GLY A 352 10.21 4.35 4.17
N SER A 353 9.99 4.91 5.36
CA SER A 353 10.89 5.86 6.05
C SER A 353 12.22 5.26 6.51
N LYS A 354 12.41 3.94 6.37
CA LYS A 354 13.48 3.12 6.97
C LYS A 354 13.42 3.05 8.50
N VAL A 355 12.39 3.61 9.14
CA VAL A 355 12.23 3.63 10.60
C VAL A 355 11.35 2.46 11.04
N VAL A 356 11.91 1.62 11.92
CA VAL A 356 11.14 0.71 12.76
C VAL A 356 10.82 1.40 14.08
N LEU A 357 9.55 1.41 14.47
CA LEU A 357 9.14 1.81 15.81
C LEU A 357 9.37 0.62 16.78
N PRO A 358 10.35 0.68 17.68
CA PRO A 358 10.83 -0.48 18.43
C PRO A 358 9.80 -1.10 19.39
N ARG A 359 8.90 -0.30 19.98
CA ARG A 359 7.89 -0.80 20.93
C ARG A 359 6.86 -1.67 20.22
N ALA A 360 6.46 -1.27 19.00
CA ALA A 360 5.48 -1.97 18.17
C ALA A 360 6.11 -2.96 17.15
N GLY A 361 7.39 -2.83 16.83
CA GLY A 361 8.09 -3.64 15.83
C GLY A 361 7.57 -3.46 14.41
N ILE A 362 7.17 -2.23 14.04
CA ILE A 362 6.60 -1.93 12.72
C ILE A 362 7.46 -0.96 11.93
N LEU A 363 7.62 -1.24 10.63
CA LEU A 363 8.16 -0.28 9.67
C LEU A 363 7.10 0.76 9.32
N MET A 364 7.54 2.01 9.21
CA MET A 364 6.68 3.14 8.96
C MET A 364 6.81 3.67 7.53
N ASN A 365 5.67 4.06 6.97
CA ASN A 365 5.59 4.74 5.68
C ASN A 365 6.43 6.03 5.63
N ASN A 366 6.80 6.47 4.43
CA ASN A 366 7.35 7.81 4.18
C ASN A 366 6.36 8.71 3.42
N GLY A 367 5.13 8.80 3.93
CA GLY A 367 4.00 9.54 3.35
C GLY A 367 4.31 10.95 2.85
N MET A 368 5.23 11.64 3.51
CA MET A 368 5.60 13.02 3.18
C MET A 368 6.21 13.15 1.78
N MET A 369 6.80 12.09 1.22
CA MET A 369 7.40 12.10 -0.11
C MET A 369 6.40 12.38 -1.23
N TRP A 370 5.12 12.13 -0.98
CA TRP A 370 4.07 12.30 -1.98
C TRP A 370 3.56 13.74 -2.06
N PHE A 371 3.90 14.62 -1.12
CA PHE A 371 3.56 16.04 -1.22
C PHE A 371 4.59 16.82 -2.03
N ASP A 372 4.11 17.85 -2.72
CA ASP A 372 4.96 18.86 -3.32
C ASP A 372 5.54 19.74 -2.19
N PRO A 373 6.87 19.83 -2.04
CA PRO A 373 7.49 20.65 -0.99
C PRO A 373 7.41 22.16 -1.33
N ARG A 374 7.03 22.54 -2.55
CA ARG A 374 6.81 23.95 -2.89
C ARG A 374 5.47 24.43 -2.34
N PRO A 375 5.41 25.61 -1.69
CA PRO A 375 4.15 26.20 -1.26
C PRO A 375 3.21 26.56 -2.42
N GLY A 376 1.89 26.57 -2.15
CA GLY A 376 0.86 27.06 -3.08
C GLY A 376 0.52 26.14 -4.26
N GLN A 377 1.03 24.90 -4.27
CA GLN A 377 0.73 23.89 -5.26
C GLN A 377 -0.53 23.09 -4.86
N PRO A 378 -1.24 22.46 -5.82
CA PRO A 378 -2.43 21.66 -5.52
C PRO A 378 -2.20 20.50 -4.54
N ASN A 379 -0.96 20.01 -4.44
CA ASN A 379 -0.55 18.91 -3.57
C ASN A 379 0.56 19.34 -2.59
N SER A 380 0.57 20.63 -2.21
CA SER A 380 1.52 21.14 -1.21
C SER A 380 1.36 20.45 0.14
N MET A 381 2.47 20.38 0.87
CA MET A 381 2.49 20.01 2.28
C MET A 381 1.56 20.91 3.11
N ALA A 382 0.60 20.29 3.80
CA ALA A 382 -0.30 20.99 4.70
C ALA A 382 -0.74 20.08 5.86
N GLY A 383 -0.99 20.70 7.02
CA GLY A 383 -1.43 20.01 8.23
C GLY A 383 -2.68 19.18 8.00
N GLY A 384 -2.62 17.88 8.30
CA GLY A 384 -3.78 16.99 8.14
C GLY A 384 -4.21 16.73 6.69
N ALA A 385 -3.41 17.11 5.69
CA ALA A 385 -3.71 16.84 4.30
C ALA A 385 -3.54 15.35 3.95
N ARG A 386 -4.19 14.92 2.86
CA ARG A 386 -3.95 13.61 2.25
C ARG A 386 -3.05 13.81 1.03
N PRO A 387 -1.99 13.02 0.86
CA PRO A 387 -1.12 13.13 -0.30
C PRO A 387 -1.76 12.56 -1.57
N LEU A 388 -1.32 13.05 -2.73
CA LEU A 388 -1.54 12.40 -4.01
C LEU A 388 -0.90 11.00 -4.05
N ALA A 389 -1.70 9.97 -4.28
CA ALA A 389 -1.25 8.58 -4.39
C ALA A 389 -1.37 8.05 -5.82
N ASN A 390 -0.39 7.27 -6.26
CA ASN A 390 -0.35 6.62 -7.57
C ASN A 390 -1.15 5.30 -7.64
N MET A 391 -1.54 4.74 -6.49
CA MET A 391 -2.29 3.49 -6.38
C MET A 391 -3.61 3.57 -7.15
N CYS A 392 -3.92 2.50 -7.90
CA CYS A 392 -5.08 2.44 -8.78
C CYS A 392 -5.70 1.03 -8.79
N PRO A 393 -6.27 0.56 -7.66
CA PRO A 393 -7.06 -0.67 -7.69
C PRO A 393 -8.28 -0.49 -8.60
N LEU A 394 -8.65 -1.54 -9.32
CA LEU A 394 -9.75 -1.54 -10.29
C LEU A 394 -10.64 -2.77 -10.12
N ILE A 395 -11.92 -2.54 -10.38
CA ILE A 395 -12.86 -3.61 -10.73
C ILE A 395 -13.28 -3.37 -12.17
N LEU A 396 -13.29 -4.41 -12.99
CA LEU A 396 -13.82 -4.38 -14.34
C LEU A 396 -15.04 -5.28 -14.40
N GLY A 397 -15.99 -4.91 -15.25
CA GLY A 397 -17.20 -5.70 -15.43
C GLY A 397 -17.84 -5.47 -16.79
N ARG A 398 -19.04 -6.03 -16.93
CA ARG A 398 -19.87 -5.88 -18.11
C ARG A 398 -21.33 -5.89 -17.70
N ASP A 399 -22.11 -4.98 -18.27
CA ASP A 399 -23.53 -4.84 -18.00
C ASP A 399 -23.81 -4.71 -16.49
N GLY A 400 -22.94 -3.98 -15.78
CA GLY A 400 -23.04 -3.77 -14.32
C GLY A 400 -22.63 -4.98 -13.46
N ARG A 401 -22.11 -6.06 -14.04
CA ARG A 401 -21.63 -7.24 -13.29
C ARG A 401 -20.11 -7.28 -13.24
N PRO A 402 -19.48 -7.42 -12.06
CA PRO A 402 -18.03 -7.51 -11.94
C PRO A 402 -17.51 -8.82 -12.57
N GLU A 403 -16.42 -8.72 -13.33
CA GLU A 403 -15.76 -9.83 -14.02
C GLU A 403 -14.29 -10.00 -13.58
N LEU A 404 -13.63 -8.94 -13.12
CA LEU A 404 -12.19 -8.93 -12.84
C LEU A 404 -11.81 -7.89 -11.77
N ALA A 405 -10.93 -8.27 -10.84
CA ALA A 405 -10.24 -7.38 -9.91
C ALA A 405 -8.74 -7.31 -10.25
N ILE A 406 -8.18 -6.10 -10.36
CA ILE A 406 -6.75 -5.84 -10.64
C ILE A 406 -6.21 -4.63 -9.90
#